data_AF-A0A2R8C957-F1
#
_entry.id   AF-A0A2R8C957-F1
#
_cell.length_a   1.000
_cell.length_b   1.000
_cell.length_c   1.000
_cell.angle_alpha   90.00
_cell.angle_beta   90.00
_cell.angle_gamma   90.00
#
_symmetry.space_group_name_H-M   'P 1'
#
loop_
_entity.id
_entity.type
_entity.pdbx_description
1 polymer ?
#
loop_
_entity_poly.entity_id
_entity_poly.type
_entity_poly.pdbx_seq_one_letter_code
_entity_poly.pdbx_strand_id
1 'polypeptide(L)'
;MKVFLATACFGVLSCGAALAQDGVSSWGNSGDWDIMVDPDVGHGCFMQKSFDDGTVVQVGAVPDRQGGFFAALNAAWTEITDGQEGVLTFDFGDAKFAGDALGVIRHGVPGGYAFFDNPKFVDEFGKRNAVKVTGKSGQSIEVDLKGSQKAIAAVRACQDEQPKQEP
;
A
#
# COMPACT_ATOMS: atom_id res chain seq x y z
N MET A 1 7.87 -49.52 -31.34
CA MET A 1 8.76 -48.44 -30.86
C MET A 1 7.87 -47.24 -30.53
N LYS A 2 7.76 -46.88 -29.25
CA LYS A 2 6.91 -45.80 -28.73
C LYS A 2 7.67 -44.47 -28.83
N VAL A 3 7.10 -43.46 -29.48
CA VAL A 3 7.61 -42.09 -29.44
C VAL A 3 6.60 -41.26 -28.66
N PHE A 4 7.04 -40.74 -27.51
CA PHE A 4 6.25 -39.92 -26.60
C PHE A 4 6.23 -38.47 -27.11
N LEU A 5 5.02 -37.89 -27.25
CA LEU A 5 4.83 -36.44 -27.37
C LEU A 5 5.06 -35.80 -26.00
N ALA A 6 6.05 -34.92 -25.88
CA ALA A 6 6.25 -34.07 -24.71
C ALA A 6 5.64 -32.69 -25.00
N THR A 7 4.49 -32.40 -24.39
CA THR A 7 3.88 -31.07 -24.37
C THR A 7 4.54 -30.26 -23.26
N ALA A 8 5.29 -29.22 -23.63
CA ALA A 8 5.88 -28.27 -22.69
C ALA A 8 4.83 -27.21 -22.31
N CYS A 9 4.33 -27.25 -21.08
CA CYS A 9 3.56 -26.16 -20.48
C CYS A 9 4.51 -25.00 -20.14
N PHE A 10 4.45 -23.91 -20.90
CA PHE A 10 5.04 -22.63 -20.51
C PHE A 10 4.19 -22.04 -19.36
N GLY A 11 4.69 -22.15 -18.13
CA GLY A 11 4.16 -21.41 -16.99
C GLY A 11 4.58 -19.95 -17.10
N VAL A 12 3.62 -19.07 -17.37
CA VAL A 12 3.83 -17.62 -17.30
C VAL A 12 3.93 -17.26 -15.81
N LEU A 13 5.15 -16.99 -15.33
CA LEU A 13 5.33 -16.28 -14.07
C LEU A 13 4.81 -14.85 -14.27
N SER A 14 3.69 -14.49 -13.64
CA SER A 14 3.29 -13.10 -13.53
C SER A 14 4.16 -12.43 -12.46
N CYS A 15 5.25 -11.78 -12.87
CA CYS A 15 5.88 -10.78 -12.03
C CYS A 15 4.90 -9.59 -11.93
N GLY A 16 4.28 -9.41 -10.76
CA GLY A 16 3.58 -8.17 -10.46
C GLY A 16 4.57 -7.01 -10.63
N ALA A 17 4.16 -5.97 -11.37
CA ALA A 17 4.98 -4.78 -11.56
C ALA A 17 5.07 -4.03 -10.23
N ALA A 18 6.19 -4.20 -9.52
CA ALA A 18 6.53 -3.33 -8.41
C ALA A 18 6.85 -1.94 -8.97
N LEU A 19 6.12 -0.92 -8.50
CA LEU A 19 6.46 0.47 -8.80
C LEU A 19 7.77 0.80 -8.05
N ALA A 20 8.88 0.90 -8.78
CA ALA A 20 10.14 1.37 -8.23
C ALA A 20 10.03 2.87 -8.01
N GLN A 21 9.83 3.29 -6.75
CA GLN A 21 9.90 4.69 -6.38
C GLN A 21 11.37 5.10 -6.20
N ASP A 22 11.80 6.20 -6.84
CA ASP A 22 13.20 6.65 -6.76
C ASP A 22 13.61 6.83 -5.29
N GLY A 23 14.78 6.31 -4.91
CA GLY A 23 15.26 6.36 -3.52
C GLY A 23 14.60 5.36 -2.56
N VAL A 24 13.44 4.79 -2.89
CA VAL A 24 12.79 3.76 -2.07
C VAL A 24 13.57 2.45 -2.19
N SER A 25 13.86 1.84 -1.04
CA SER A 25 14.62 0.58 -0.97
C SER A 25 13.82 -0.51 -0.28
N SER A 26 14.04 -1.76 -0.70
CA SER A 26 13.42 -2.92 -0.05
C SER A 26 14.16 -3.24 1.25
N TRP A 27 13.41 -3.42 2.34
CA TRP A 27 13.91 -3.89 3.62
C TRP A 27 13.67 -5.40 3.80
N GLY A 28 12.51 -5.90 3.34
CA GLY A 28 12.17 -7.32 3.46
C GLY A 28 10.74 -7.62 3.04
N ASN A 29 10.19 -8.74 3.51
CA ASN A 29 8.80 -9.13 3.25
C ASN A 29 8.12 -9.75 4.49
N SER A 30 6.79 -9.76 4.48
CA SER A 30 5.94 -10.41 5.48
C SER A 30 4.73 -11.06 4.80
N GLY A 31 4.92 -12.29 4.34
CA GLY A 31 3.94 -12.96 3.46
C GLY A 31 3.90 -12.27 2.10
N ASP A 32 2.70 -11.88 1.66
CA ASP A 32 2.48 -11.20 0.37
C ASP A 32 2.70 -9.68 0.43
N TRP A 33 3.20 -9.17 1.55
CA TRP A 33 3.48 -7.76 1.76
C TRP A 33 4.99 -7.51 1.68
N ASP A 34 5.40 -6.64 0.78
CA ASP A 34 6.77 -6.11 0.73
C ASP A 34 6.93 -5.02 1.78
N ILE A 35 8.09 -4.97 2.44
CA ILE A 35 8.44 -3.95 3.42
C ILE A 35 9.54 -3.08 2.81
N MET A 36 9.29 -1.78 2.76
CA MET A 36 10.09 -0.80 2.03
C MET A 36 10.46 0.38 2.94
N VAL A 37 11.53 1.09 2.59
CA VAL A 37 11.97 2.33 3.27
C VAL A 37 11.91 3.48 2.28
N ASP A 38 11.21 4.55 2.65
CA ASP A 38 11.16 5.81 1.92
C ASP A 38 12.03 6.87 2.63
N PRO A 39 13.20 7.23 2.06
CA PRO A 39 14.09 8.21 2.67
C PRO A 39 13.51 9.63 2.68
N ASP A 40 12.54 9.94 1.81
CA ASP A 40 12.05 11.30 1.60
C ASP A 40 11.01 11.75 2.63
N VAL A 41 10.58 10.84 3.53
CA VAL A 41 9.61 11.10 4.60
C VAL A 41 10.20 10.80 5.99
N GLY A 42 11.49 11.07 6.16
CA GLY A 42 12.19 10.82 7.43
C GLY A 42 12.55 9.35 7.62
N HIS A 43 12.92 8.66 6.54
CA HIS A 43 13.17 7.22 6.52
C HIS A 43 11.94 6.43 7.01
N GLY A 44 10.77 6.75 6.47
CA GLY A 44 9.52 6.08 6.81
C GLY A 44 9.48 4.67 6.25
N CYS A 45 9.25 3.68 7.10
CA CYS A 45 9.00 2.31 6.64
C CYS A 45 7.52 2.13 6.26
N PHE A 46 7.26 1.36 5.21
CA PHE A 46 5.91 1.04 4.77
C PHE A 46 5.79 -0.38 4.21
N MET A 47 4.58 -0.92 4.27
CA MET A 47 4.19 -2.19 3.64
C MET A 47 3.47 -1.93 2.32
N GLN A 48 3.76 -2.72 1.30
CA GLN A 48 3.14 -2.63 -0.02
C GLN A 48 2.61 -3.99 -0.48
N LYS A 49 1.46 -3.99 -1.17
CA LYS A 49 0.95 -5.17 -1.88
C LYS A 49 0.34 -4.75 -3.21
N SER A 50 0.61 -5.53 -4.26
CA SER A 50 -0.03 -5.40 -5.56
C SER A 50 -1.20 -6.39 -5.69
N PHE A 51 -2.27 -5.95 -6.36
CA PHE A 51 -3.49 -6.71 -6.59
C PHE A 51 -3.66 -7.02 -8.08
N ASP A 52 -4.47 -8.03 -8.39
CA ASP A 52 -4.65 -8.55 -9.76
C ASP A 52 -5.23 -7.52 -10.74
N ASP A 53 -5.95 -6.52 -10.23
CA ASP A 53 -6.51 -5.41 -11.02
C ASP A 53 -5.49 -4.29 -11.29
N GLY A 54 -4.23 -4.48 -10.91
CA GLY A 54 -3.15 -3.50 -11.04
C GLY A 54 -3.12 -2.46 -9.92
N THR A 55 -4.02 -2.56 -8.93
CA THR A 55 -3.97 -1.68 -7.75
C THR A 55 -2.74 -2.00 -6.92
N VAL A 56 -2.00 -0.97 -6.50
CA VAL A 56 -0.93 -1.06 -5.51
C VAL A 56 -1.38 -0.33 -4.26
N VAL A 57 -1.43 -1.04 -3.13
CA VAL A 57 -1.74 -0.46 -1.81
C VAL A 57 -0.47 -0.34 -1.00
N GLN A 58 -0.28 0.81 -0.37
CA GLN A 58 0.81 1.12 0.53
C GLN A 58 0.27 1.63 1.87
N VAL A 59 0.85 1.17 2.97
CA VAL A 59 0.54 1.66 4.32
C VAL A 59 1.82 1.76 5.11
N GLY A 60 2.08 2.88 5.77
CA GLY A 60 3.35 3.05 6.48
C GLY A 60 3.41 4.24 7.40
N ALA A 61 4.60 4.47 7.93
CA ALA A 61 4.91 5.60 8.79
C ALA A 61 5.34 6.83 7.97
N VAL A 62 5.02 8.00 8.49
CA VAL A 62 5.54 9.30 8.04
C VAL A 62 6.20 10.00 9.24
N PRO A 63 7.42 9.59 9.62
CA PRO A 63 8.14 10.12 10.78
C PRO A 63 8.16 11.65 10.88
N ASP A 64 8.43 12.36 9.78
CA ASP A 64 8.51 13.83 9.75
C ASP A 64 7.21 14.53 10.17
N ARG A 65 6.08 13.81 10.09
CA ARG A 65 4.75 14.31 10.45
C ARG A 65 4.17 13.59 11.67
N GLN A 66 4.94 12.73 12.32
CA GLN A 66 4.52 11.94 13.49
C GLN A 66 3.21 11.16 13.26
N GLY A 67 3.05 10.60 12.07
CA GLY A 67 1.83 9.85 11.71
C GLY A 67 2.12 8.70 10.77
N GLY A 68 1.07 8.26 10.10
CA GLY A 68 1.14 7.26 9.05
C GLY A 68 0.38 7.69 7.80
N PHE A 69 0.44 6.85 6.79
CA PHE A 69 -0.28 7.07 5.55
C PHE A 69 -0.90 5.79 5.01
N PHE A 70 -1.92 5.99 4.19
CA PHE A 70 -2.47 5.01 3.28
C PHE A 70 -2.38 5.59 1.88
N ALA A 71 -1.88 4.81 0.93
CA ALA A 71 -1.98 5.14 -0.48
C ALA A 71 -2.54 3.95 -1.25
N ALA A 72 -3.31 4.25 -2.29
CA ALA A 72 -3.67 3.29 -3.32
C ALA A 72 -3.39 3.94 -4.67
N LEU A 73 -2.81 3.18 -5.59
CA LEU A 73 -2.44 3.64 -6.93
C LEU A 73 -2.96 2.65 -7.97
N ASN A 74 -3.50 3.14 -9.08
CA ASN A 74 -3.92 2.30 -10.20
C ASN A 74 -3.90 3.12 -11.50
N ALA A 75 -3.29 2.57 -12.56
CA ALA A 75 -3.20 3.23 -13.87
C ALA A 75 -4.57 3.53 -14.51
N ALA A 76 -5.63 2.82 -14.11
CA ALA A 76 -6.98 3.02 -14.62
C ALA A 76 -7.68 4.27 -14.06
N TRP A 77 -7.18 4.88 -12.98
CA TRP A 77 -7.81 6.03 -12.31
C TRP A 77 -7.41 7.36 -12.96
N THR A 78 -7.73 7.49 -14.25
CA THR A 78 -7.33 8.62 -15.12
C THR A 78 -7.94 9.97 -14.72
N GLU A 79 -8.95 9.97 -13.86
CA GLU A 79 -9.64 11.14 -13.33
C GLU A 79 -8.89 11.84 -12.19
N ILE A 80 -7.89 11.19 -11.60
CA ILE A 80 -7.13 11.74 -10.48
C ILE A 80 -6.12 12.78 -11.00
N THR A 81 -6.17 13.98 -10.40
CA THR A 81 -5.18 15.04 -10.64
C THR A 81 -4.23 15.18 -9.45
N ASP A 82 -2.94 15.45 -9.71
CA ASP A 82 -1.95 15.66 -8.66
C ASP A 82 -2.31 16.85 -7.76
N GLY A 83 -2.22 16.67 -6.44
CA GLY A 83 -2.60 17.66 -5.44
C GLY A 83 -4.11 17.91 -5.28
N GLN A 84 -4.96 17.19 -6.02
CA GLN A 84 -6.42 17.34 -5.89
C GLN A 84 -6.90 16.93 -4.50
N GLU A 85 -7.57 17.84 -3.80
CA GLU A 85 -8.16 17.53 -2.50
C GLU A 85 -9.43 16.66 -2.61
N GLY A 86 -9.52 15.70 -1.69
CA GLY A 86 -10.67 14.81 -1.55
C GLY A 86 -10.72 14.17 -0.17
N VAL A 87 -11.60 13.18 -0.04
CA VAL A 87 -11.75 12.37 1.17
C VAL A 87 -11.67 10.92 0.76
N LEU A 88 -10.88 10.14 1.50
CA LEU A 88 -10.96 8.68 1.46
C LEU A 88 -11.80 8.21 2.64
N THR A 89 -12.69 7.26 2.37
CA THR A 89 -13.45 6.55 3.41
C THR A 89 -12.99 5.11 3.46
N PHE A 90 -12.86 4.58 4.67
CA PHE A 90 -12.39 3.24 4.96
C PHE A 90 -13.47 2.53 5.78
N ASP A 91 -14.05 1.49 5.21
CA ASP A 91 -15.14 0.73 5.79
C ASP A 91 -14.66 -0.69 6.11
N PHE A 92 -14.50 -0.98 7.40
CA PHE A 92 -14.14 -2.28 7.94
C PHE A 92 -15.38 -3.09 8.39
N GLY A 93 -16.59 -2.65 8.01
CA GLY A 93 -17.87 -3.21 8.42
C GLY A 93 -18.47 -2.46 9.61
N ASP A 94 -18.08 -2.83 10.83
CA ASP A 94 -18.56 -2.21 12.07
C ASP A 94 -17.72 -1.00 12.51
N ALA A 95 -16.58 -0.77 11.87
CA ALA A 95 -15.73 0.40 12.06
C ALA A 95 -15.55 1.17 10.75
N LYS A 96 -15.69 2.49 10.82
CA LYS A 96 -15.53 3.39 9.67
C LYS A 96 -14.63 4.54 10.01
N PHE A 97 -13.77 4.89 9.06
CA PHE A 97 -12.89 6.04 9.13
C PHE A 97 -13.05 6.88 7.87
N ALA A 98 -12.81 8.17 7.99
CA ALA A 98 -12.67 9.07 6.87
C ALA A 98 -11.48 9.99 7.15
N GLY A 99 -10.75 10.35 6.10
CA GLY A 99 -9.63 11.26 6.21
C GLY A 99 -9.49 12.08 4.94
N ASP A 100 -8.98 13.30 5.11
CA ASP A 100 -8.57 14.14 3.99
C ASP A 100 -7.49 13.41 3.20
N ALA A 101 -7.59 13.51 1.88
CA ALA A 101 -6.71 12.84 0.95
C ALA A 101 -6.33 13.78 -0.19
N LEU A 102 -5.15 13.52 -0.75
CA LEU A 102 -4.65 14.18 -1.95
C LEU A 102 -4.62 13.17 -3.09
N GLY A 103 -4.99 13.62 -4.29
CA GLY A 103 -4.59 12.97 -5.53
C GLY A 103 -3.07 13.03 -5.66
N VAL A 104 -2.45 11.92 -6.03
CA VAL A 104 -1.01 11.83 -6.26
C VAL A 104 -0.74 11.12 -7.58
N ILE A 105 0.29 11.56 -8.30
CA ILE A 105 0.85 10.84 -9.44
C ILE A 105 2.25 10.34 -9.07
N ARG A 106 2.44 9.03 -8.96
CA ARG A 106 3.75 8.41 -8.66
C ARG A 106 4.20 7.60 -9.87
N HIS A 107 5.32 7.98 -10.47
CA HIS A 107 5.88 7.31 -11.65
C HIS A 107 4.86 7.16 -12.79
N GLY A 108 4.01 8.18 -12.97
CA GLY A 108 2.95 8.18 -13.97
C GLY A 108 1.69 7.39 -13.59
N VAL A 109 1.64 6.78 -12.41
CA VAL A 109 0.47 6.05 -11.91
C VAL A 109 -0.34 6.95 -10.96
N PRO A 110 -1.62 7.24 -11.29
CA PRO A 110 -2.49 8.01 -10.43
C PRO A 110 -2.93 7.23 -9.19
N GLY A 111 -3.19 7.95 -8.11
CA GLY A 111 -3.59 7.36 -6.84
C GLY A 111 -4.14 8.37 -5.84
N GLY A 112 -4.68 7.85 -4.74
CA GLY A 112 -5.05 8.64 -3.58
C GLY A 112 -4.05 8.42 -2.45
N TYR A 113 -3.69 9.48 -1.74
CA TYR A 113 -2.83 9.46 -0.56
C TYR A 113 -3.56 10.12 0.61
N ALA A 114 -3.75 9.38 1.70
CA ALA A 114 -4.32 9.88 2.95
C ALA A 114 -3.28 9.80 4.06
N PHE A 115 -3.05 10.91 4.75
CA PHE A 115 -2.30 10.94 5.99
C PHE A 115 -3.24 10.71 7.18
N PHE A 116 -2.77 10.03 8.21
CA PHE A 116 -3.50 9.87 9.46
C PHE A 116 -2.55 9.92 10.66
N ASP A 117 -3.02 10.46 11.76
CA ASP A 117 -2.36 10.49 13.07
C ASP A 117 -3.11 9.66 14.12
N ASN A 118 -4.27 9.10 13.74
CA ASN A 118 -5.10 8.29 14.61
C ASN A 118 -4.62 6.82 14.63
N PRO A 119 -4.03 6.32 15.74
CA PRO A 119 -3.49 4.97 15.82
C PRO A 119 -4.55 3.88 15.67
N LYS A 120 -5.84 4.20 15.92
CA LYS A 120 -6.94 3.24 15.75
C LYS A 120 -7.09 2.76 14.30
N PHE A 121 -6.71 3.57 13.33
CA PHE A 121 -6.78 3.18 11.92
C PHE A 121 -5.88 1.96 11.64
N VAL A 122 -4.62 2.03 12.06
CA VAL A 122 -3.64 0.94 11.86
C VAL A 122 -4.04 -0.31 12.66
N ASP A 123 -4.62 -0.11 13.84
CA ASP A 123 -5.15 -1.22 14.63
C ASP A 123 -6.27 -1.97 13.91
N GLU A 124 -7.23 -1.26 13.31
CA GLU A 124 -8.29 -1.89 12.50
C GLU A 124 -7.71 -2.52 11.24
N PHE A 125 -6.79 -1.84 10.55
CA PHE A 125 -6.11 -2.39 9.37
C PHE A 125 -5.40 -3.72 9.66
N GLY A 126 -4.80 -3.85 10.84
CA GLY A 126 -4.12 -5.07 11.27
C GLY A 126 -5.06 -6.20 11.74
N LYS A 127 -6.24 -5.89 12.27
CA LYS A 127 -7.14 -6.89 12.88
C LYS A 127 -8.16 -7.47 11.91
N ARG A 128 -8.40 -6.81 10.78
CA ARG A 128 -9.50 -7.13 9.86
C ARG A 128 -9.02 -7.95 8.68
N ASN A 129 -9.95 -8.62 8.00
CA ASN A 129 -9.66 -9.43 6.82
C ASN A 129 -9.77 -8.64 5.52
N ALA A 130 -10.56 -7.56 5.52
CA ALA A 130 -10.74 -6.71 4.35
C ALA A 130 -11.10 -5.29 4.79
N VAL A 131 -10.88 -4.33 3.90
CA VAL A 131 -11.42 -2.96 4.00
C VAL A 131 -11.92 -2.51 2.65
N LYS A 132 -13.09 -1.91 2.63
CA LYS A 132 -13.58 -1.19 1.45
C LYS A 132 -13.10 0.26 1.52
N VAL A 133 -12.33 0.68 0.53
CA VAL A 133 -11.84 2.06 0.42
C VAL A 133 -12.63 2.76 -0.67
N THR A 134 -13.23 3.90 -0.37
CA THR A 134 -14.03 4.66 -1.35
C THR A 134 -13.51 6.09 -1.45
N GLY A 135 -13.24 6.55 -2.68
CA GLY A 135 -12.80 7.90 -2.99
C GLY A 135 -13.94 8.85 -3.35
N LYS A 136 -13.59 10.11 -3.60
CA LYS A 136 -14.53 11.22 -3.86
C LYS A 136 -15.49 10.98 -5.03
N SER A 137 -15.05 10.27 -6.07
CA SER A 137 -15.87 9.91 -7.24
C SER A 137 -16.91 8.81 -6.95
N GLY A 138 -16.87 8.21 -5.76
CA GLY A 138 -17.66 7.03 -5.41
C GLY A 138 -17.05 5.71 -5.91
N GLN A 139 -15.93 5.75 -6.64
CA GLN A 139 -15.15 4.55 -6.94
C GLN A 139 -14.64 3.94 -5.65
N SER A 140 -14.76 2.62 -5.56
CA SER A 140 -14.33 1.86 -4.38
C SER A 140 -13.53 0.63 -4.76
N ILE A 141 -12.51 0.35 -3.97
CA ILE A 141 -11.77 -0.91 -4.01
C ILE A 141 -12.03 -1.71 -2.73
N GLU A 142 -11.88 -3.02 -2.82
CA GLU A 142 -11.81 -3.89 -1.66
C GLU A 142 -10.38 -4.41 -1.53
N VAL A 143 -9.76 -4.16 -0.38
CA VAL A 143 -8.38 -4.54 -0.10
C VAL A 143 -8.41 -5.75 0.82
N ASP A 144 -7.84 -6.88 0.37
CA ASP A 144 -7.59 -8.05 1.23
C ASP A 144 -6.46 -7.74 2.21
N LEU A 145 -6.79 -7.80 3.50
CA LEU A 145 -5.92 -7.50 4.62
C LEU A 145 -5.30 -8.75 5.25
N LYS A 146 -5.46 -9.92 4.64
CA LYS A 146 -4.80 -11.13 5.12
C LYS A 146 -3.30 -10.89 5.31
N GLY A 147 -2.81 -11.23 6.50
CA GLY A 147 -1.40 -11.06 6.88
C GLY A 147 -1.00 -9.63 7.28
N SER A 148 -1.90 -8.64 7.18
CA SER A 148 -1.59 -7.24 7.48
C SER A 148 -1.07 -7.03 8.91
N GLN A 149 -1.57 -7.77 9.90
CA GLN A 149 -1.08 -7.69 11.28
C GLN A 149 0.42 -7.96 11.39
N LYS A 150 0.89 -9.01 10.70
CA LYS A 150 2.31 -9.40 10.70
C LYS A 150 3.15 -8.43 9.88
N ALA A 151 2.59 -7.89 8.80
CA ALA A 151 3.25 -6.88 7.99
C ALA A 151 3.39 -5.55 8.74
N ILE A 152 2.38 -5.11 9.49
CA ILE A 152 2.47 -3.93 10.37
C ILE A 152 3.55 -4.14 11.45
N ALA A 153 3.64 -5.34 12.02
CA ALA A 153 4.72 -5.65 12.97
C ALA A 153 6.11 -5.56 12.30
N ALA A 154 6.23 -6.02 11.05
CA ALA A 154 7.46 -5.89 10.27
C ALA A 154 7.79 -4.43 9.93
N VAL A 155 6.79 -3.59 9.60
CA VAL A 155 6.98 -2.15 9.41
C VAL A 155 7.52 -1.50 10.67
N ARG A 156 7.01 -1.86 11.85
CA ARG A 156 7.53 -1.35 13.13
C ARG A 156 8.97 -1.78 13.36
N ALA A 157 9.30 -3.05 13.13
CA ALA A 157 10.68 -3.55 13.23
C ALA A 157 11.63 -2.82 12.26
N CYS A 158 11.20 -2.62 11.01
CA CYS A 158 11.92 -1.81 10.03
C CYS A 158 12.15 -0.38 10.55
N GLN A 159 11.11 0.24 11.12
CA GLN A 159 11.18 1.62 11.60
C GLN A 159 12.15 1.77 12.78
N ASP A 160 12.24 0.76 13.66
CA ASP A 160 13.16 0.74 14.80
C ASP A 160 14.64 0.71 14.38
N GLU A 161 14.94 0.28 13.15
CA GLU A 161 16.28 0.27 12.56
C GLU A 161 16.65 1.60 11.87
N GLN A 162 15.69 2.50 11.67
CA GLN A 162 15.92 3.76 10.95
C GLN A 162 16.45 4.86 11.89
N PRO A 163 17.18 5.85 11.34
CA PRO A 163 17.55 7.04 12.10
C PRO A 163 16.31 7.67 12.75
N LYS A 164 16.41 7.95 14.05
CA LYS A 164 15.34 8.61 14.78
C LYS A 164 15.29 10.07 14.36
N GLN A 165 14.10 10.55 14.04
CA GLN A 165 13.89 11.97 13.82
C GLN A 165 14.04 12.70 15.16
N GLU A 166 14.99 13.64 15.23
CA GLU A 166 15.10 14.54 16.36
C GLU A 166 13.97 15.59 16.28
N PRO A 167 13.27 15.90 17.39
CA PRO A 167 12.18 16.86 17.41
C PRO A 167 12.59 18.30 17.07
#